data_AF-A0A1T5JEG8-F1
#
_entry.id   AF-A0A1T5JEG8-F1
#
_cell.length_a   1.000
_cell.length_b   1.000
_cell.length_c   1.000
_cell.angle_alpha   90.00
_cell.angle_beta   90.00
_cell.angle_gamma   90.00
#
_symmetry.space_group_name_H-M   'P 1'
#
loop_
_entity.id
_entity.type
_entity.pdbx_description
1 polymer ?
#
loop_
_entity_poly.entity_id
_entity_poly.type
_entity_poly.pdbx_seq_one_letter_code
_entity_poly.pdbx_strand_id
1 'polypeptide(L)' 'MEKFDYTKAMAELEEIARKVEDPKTSLDDIGGLVKRSKELIKACRDYLRTVRESIEEAE' A
#
# COMPACT_ATOMS: atom_id res chain seq x y z
N MET A 1 2.50 8.13 17.91
CA MET A 1 2.41 7.02 16.96
C MET A 1 1.52 7.49 15.83
N GLU A 2 2.07 7.74 14.64
CA GLU A 2 1.24 8.21 13.51
C GLU A 2 0.25 7.11 13.12
N LYS A 3 -1.02 7.49 13.02
CA LYS A 3 -2.09 6.59 12.59
C LYS A 3 -1.84 6.28 11.12
N PHE A 4 -1.85 5.00 10.76
CA PHE A 4 -1.70 4.60 9.37
C PHE A 4 -2.78 5.28 8.51
N ASP A 5 -2.36 5.97 7.45
CA ASP A 5 -3.24 6.66 6.52
C ASP A 5 -3.49 5.77 5.29
N TYR A 6 -4.59 5.03 5.35
CA TYR A 6 -4.99 4.10 4.29
C TYR A 6 -5.19 4.82 2.94
N THR A 7 -5.75 6.03 2.96
CA THR A 7 -6.01 6.81 1.73
C THR A 7 -4.70 7.21 1.05
N LYS A 8 -3.70 7.66 1.81
CA LYS A 8 -2.37 7.95 1.25
C LYS A 8 -1.68 6.71 0.72
N ALA A 9 -1.75 5.59 1.43
CA ALA A 9 -1.15 4.33 0.98
C ALA A 9 -1.78 3.83 -0.33
N MET A 10 -3.10 3.99 -0.49
CA MET A 10 -3.79 3.67 -1.75
C MET A 10 -3.38 4.60 -2.89
N ALA A 11 -3.31 5.91 -2.65
CA ALA A 11 -2.84 6.86 -3.66
C ALA A 11 -1.40 6.55 -4.11
N GLU A 12 -0.54 6.14 -3.19
CA GLU A 12 0.84 5.73 -3.53
C GLU A 12 0.86 4.44 -4.37
N LEU A 13 0.01 3.46 -4.07
CA LEU A 13 -0.13 2.24 -4.88
C LEU A 13 -0.58 2.55 -6.32
N GLU A 14 -1.52 3.49 -6.49
CA GLU A 14 -1.99 3.92 -7.82
C GLU A 14 -0.88 4.65 -8.62
N GLU A 15 -0.06 5.45 -7.96
CA GLU A 15 1.12 6.08 -8.57
C GLU A 15 2.16 5.03 -8.98
N ILE A 16 2.39 4.01 -8.13
CA ILE A 16 3.29 2.91 -8.48
C ILE A 16 2.78 2.13 -9.69
N ALA A 17 1.49 1.80 -9.74
CA ALA A 17 0.88 1.12 -10.88
C ALA A 17 1.12 1.90 -12.19
N ARG A 18 0.83 3.21 -12.18
CA ARG A 18 1.08 4.10 -13.32
C ARG A 18 2.55 4.11 -13.77
N LYS A 19 3.49 4.12 -12.82
CA LYS A 19 4.93 4.09 -13.16
C LYS A 19 5.36 2.75 -13.75
N VAL A 20 4.86 1.63 -13.22
CA VAL A 20 5.18 0.29 -13.75
C VAL A 20 4.62 0.10 -15.16
N GLU A 21 3.47 0.70 -15.45
CA GLU A 21 2.85 0.66 -16.78
C GLU A 21 3.47 1.63 -17.80
N ASP A 22 4.28 2.61 -17.35
CA ASP A 22 4.99 3.52 -18.23
C ASP A 22 6.17 2.80 -18.92
N PRO A 23 6.18 2.67 -20.25
CA PRO A 23 7.27 2.02 -20.99
C PRO A 23 8.62 2.74 -20.90
N LYS A 24 8.67 3.95 -20.33
CA LYS A 24 9.91 4.70 -20.08
C LYS A 24 10.55 4.37 -18.72
N THR A 25 9.87 3.63 -17.87
CA THR A 25 10.39 3.23 -16.56
C THR A 25 11.47 2.17 -16.72
N SER A 26 12.63 2.37 -16.09
CA SER A 26 13.73 1.40 -16.13
C SER A 26 13.35 0.10 -15.42
N LEU A 27 13.86 -1.04 -15.89
CA LEU A 27 13.66 -2.34 -15.24
C LEU A 27 14.15 -2.34 -13.78
N ASP A 28 15.23 -1.61 -13.50
CA ASP A 28 15.77 -1.45 -12.14
C ASP A 28 14.79 -0.68 -11.24
N ASP A 29 14.08 0.31 -11.79
CA ASP A 29 13.07 1.08 -11.08
C ASP A 29 11.82 0.24 -10.79
N ILE A 30 11.44 -0.66 -11.71
CA ILE A 30 10.31 -1.60 -11.51
C ILE A 30 10.56 -2.48 -10.28
N GLY A 31 11.78 -2.97 -10.08
CA GLY A 31 12.11 -3.79 -8.91
C GLY A 31 11.89 -3.04 -7.58
N GLY A 32 12.29 -1.77 -7.52
CA GLY A 32 12.06 -0.90 -6.37
C GLY A 32 10.58 -0.61 -6.14
N LEU A 33 9.84 -0.32 -7.21
CA LEU A 33 8.40 -0.06 -7.18
C LEU A 33 7.61 -1.27 -6.67
N VAL A 34 7.92 -2.48 -7.15
CA VAL A 34 7.27 -3.72 -6.70
C VAL A 34 7.56 -3.99 -5.22
N LYS A 35 8.80 -3.76 -4.76
CA LYS A 35 9.16 -3.90 -3.34
C LYS A 35 8.35 -2.94 -2.48
N ARG A 36 8.23 -1.68 -2.89
CA ARG A 36 7.44 -0.66 -2.19
C ARG A 36 5.96 -1.03 -2.13
N SER A 37 5.39 -1.50 -3.25
CA SER A 37 4.00 -1.99 -3.29
C SER A 37 3.75 -3.12 -2.29
N LYS A 38 4.69 -4.06 -2.15
CA LYS A 38 4.59 -5.16 -1.17
C LYS A 38 4.50 -4.64 0.27
N GLU A 39 5.30 -3.63 0.61
CA GLU A 39 5.29 -3.00 1.93
C GLU A 39 3.95 -2.28 2.20
N LEU A 40 3.48 -1.48 1.24
CA LEU A 40 2.20 -0.77 1.32
C LEU A 40 1.02 -1.74 1.48
N ILE A 41 0.97 -2.79 0.65
CA ILE A 41 -0.08 -3.81 0.71
C ILE A 41 -0.09 -4.50 2.07
N LYS A 42 1.08 -4.80 2.64
CA LYS A 42 1.16 -5.39 3.99
C LYS A 42 0.56 -4.44 5.03
N ALA A 43 0.96 -3.16 5.01
CA ALA A 43 0.43 -2.16 5.93
C ALA A 43 -1.08 -1.97 5.80
N CYS A 44 -1.61 -1.94 4.57
CA CYS A 44 -3.05 -1.89 4.31
C CYS A 44 -3.79 -3.10 4.91
N ARG A 45 -3.27 -4.32 4.73
CA ARG A 45 -3.88 -5.53 5.32
C ARG A 45 -3.86 -5.51 6.84
N ASP A 46 -2.74 -5.12 7.43
CA ASP A 46 -2.60 -5.01 8.88
C ASP A 46 -3.60 -3.98 9.43
N TYR A 47 -3.75 -2.82 8.77
CA TYR A 47 -4.75 -1.82 9.14
C TYR A 47 -6.19 -2.38 9.07
N LEU A 48 -6.57 -3.03 7.97
CA LEU A 48 -7.91 -3.61 7.82
C LEU A 48 -8.20 -4.68 8.88
N ARG A 49 -7.20 -5.47 9.27
CA ARG A 49 -7.33 -6.42 10.39
C ARG A 49 -7.63 -5.69 11.70
N THR A 50 -6.90 -4.62 12.02
CA THR A 50 -7.17 -3.86 13.26
C THR A 50 -8.56 -3.22 13.28
N VAL A 51 -9.04 -2.73 12.13
CA VAL A 51 -10.39 -2.19 12.00
C VAL A 51 -11.43 -3.28 12.23
N ARG A 52 -11.22 -4.47 11.66
CA ARG A 52 -12.12 -5.62 11.85
C ARG A 52 -12.17 -6.06 13.32
N GLU A 53 -11.02 -6.21 13.97
CA GLU A 53 -10.92 -6.56 15.40
C GLU A 53 -11.66 -5.53 16.27
N SER A 54 -11.52 -4.24 15.96
CA SER A 54 -12.23 -3.17 16.69
C SER A 54 -13.76 -3.22 16.52
N ILE A 55 -14.26 -3.73 15.39
CA ILE A 55 -15.70 -3.94 15.17
C ILE A 55 -16.17 -5.16 15.95
N GLU A 56 -15.42 -6.27 15.92
CA GLU A 56 -15.74 -7.51 16.64
C GLU A 56 -15.70 -7.32 18.17
N GLU A 57 -14.82 -6.46 18.70
CA GLU A 57 -14.77 -6.12 20.13
C GLU A 57 -15.91 -5.20 20.60
N ALA A 58 -16.60 -4.53 19.66
CA ALA A 58 -17.68 -3.60 19.96
C ALA A 58 -19.07 -4.26 19.96
N GLU A 59 -19.18 -5.54 19.57
CA GLU A 59 -20.40 -6.39 19.62
C GLU A 59 -20.49 -7.17 20.93
#